data_AF-A0A0G1QKR7-F1
#
_entry.id   AF-A0A0G1QKR7-F1
#
_cell.length_a   1.000
_cell.length_b   1.000
_cell.length_c   1.000
_cell.angle_alpha   90.00
_cell.angle_beta   90.00
_cell.angle_gamma   90.00
#
_symmetry.space_group_name_H-M   'P 1'
#
loop_
_entity.id
_entity.type
_entity.pdbx_description
1 polymer ?
#
loop_
_entity_poly.entity_id
_entity_poly.type
_entity_poly.pdbx_seq_one_letter_code
_entity_poly.pdbx_strand_id
1 'polypeptide(L)'
;KIGIAQIEMVDINRFLSDLKQPLQESLFKLKSDNGLEYIIFNGIDVIAGYSLFVVIDSDSADIFSSVLEIPRFTYSHQYTSIIMRKQIWPKVEEYLRISAAEIAS
;
A
#
# COMPACT_ATOMS: atom_id res chain seq x y z
N LYS A 1 -4.83 12.30 -5.22
CA LYS A 1 -3.39 12.00 -5.47
C LYS A 1 -2.99 10.73 -4.71
N ILE A 2 -2.25 9.81 -5.34
CA ILE A 2 -1.92 8.50 -4.75
C ILE A 2 -0.41 8.35 -4.59
N GLY A 3 0.05 7.88 -3.42
CA GLY A 3 1.44 7.52 -3.16
C GLY A 3 1.65 6.02 -2.97
N ILE A 4 2.74 5.50 -3.52
CA ILE A 4 3.21 4.12 -3.28
C ILE A 4 4.67 4.19 -2.83
N ALA A 5 4.88 4.00 -1.52
CA ALA A 5 6.21 3.86 -0.94
C ALA A 5 6.63 2.38 -1.01
N GLN A 6 7.91 2.12 -1.33
CA GLN A 6 8.43 0.76 -1.42
C GLN A 6 9.85 0.69 -0.87
N ILE A 7 10.13 -0.40 -0.14
CA ILE A 7 11.49 -0.74 0.32
C ILE A 7 11.70 -2.24 0.12
N GLU A 8 12.79 -2.61 -0.55
CA GLU A 8 13.32 -3.97 -0.57
C GLU A 8 14.23 -4.20 0.65
N MET A 9 13.97 -5.26 1.41
CA MET A 9 14.72 -5.58 2.63
C MET A 9 14.74 -7.09 2.91
N VAL A 10 15.37 -7.45 4.02
CA VAL A 10 15.37 -8.80 4.59
C VAL A 10 14.78 -8.75 5.99
N ASP A 11 14.09 -9.82 6.39
CA ASP A 11 13.47 -9.96 7.72
C ASP A 11 12.43 -8.86 8.01
N ILE A 12 11.49 -8.67 7.09
CA ILE A 12 10.46 -7.63 7.19
C ILE A 12 9.51 -7.82 8.39
N ASN A 13 9.37 -9.04 8.89
CA ASN A 13 8.56 -9.31 10.09
C ASN A 13 9.15 -8.64 11.33
N ARG A 14 10.49 -8.64 11.45
CA ARG A 14 11.19 -7.91 12.51
C ARG A 14 11.08 -6.40 12.34
N PHE A 15 11.09 -5.92 11.09
CA PHE A 15 10.85 -4.50 10.81
C PHE A 15 9.47 -4.05 11.33
N LEU A 16 8.42 -4.85 11.13
CA LEU A 16 7.10 -4.51 11.64
C LEU A 16 6.99 -4.50 13.16
N SER A 17 7.64 -5.42 13.88
CA SER A 17 7.56 -5.43 15.34
C SER A 17 8.22 -4.20 15.95
N ASP A 18 9.34 -3.79 15.38
CA ASP A 18 10.23 -2.80 15.99
C ASP A 18 9.94 -1.38 15.48
N LEU A 19 9.45 -1.25 14.24
CA LEU A 19 9.34 0.02 13.52
C LEU A 19 7.91 0.37 13.10
N LYS A 20 6.90 -0.33 13.65
CA LYS A 20 5.48 -0.05 13.36
C LYS A 20 5.13 1.44 13.48
N GLN A 21 5.36 2.00 14.67
CA GLN A 21 5.00 3.39 14.96
C GLN A 21 5.83 4.37 14.13
N PRO A 22 7.17 4.26 14.07
CA PRO A 22 7.99 5.10 13.18
C PRO A 22 7.56 5.05 11.70
N LEU A 23 7.18 3.87 11.20
CA LEU A 23 6.67 3.71 9.84
C LEU A 23 5.35 4.47 9.65
N GLN A 24 4.39 4.31 10.58
CA GLN A 24 3.12 5.02 10.53
C GLN A 24 3.31 6.53 10.54
N GLU A 25 4.16 7.06 11.43
CA GLU A 25 4.50 8.48 11.51
C GLU A 25 5.14 8.98 10.21
N SER A 26 6.06 8.20 9.63
CA SER A 26 6.72 8.53 8.38
C SER A 26 5.76 8.56 7.19
N LEU A 27 4.85 7.59 7.11
CA LEU A 27 3.83 7.53 6.06
C LEU A 27 2.81 8.66 6.21
N PHE A 28 2.41 8.99 7.44
CA PHE A 28 1.51 10.12 7.71
C PHE A 28 2.14 11.44 7.30
N LYS A 29 3.41 11.65 7.67
CA LYS A 29 4.19 12.81 7.24
C LYS A 29 4.31 12.85 5.72
N LEU A 30 4.63 11.75 5.06
CA LEU A 30 4.73 11.68 3.60
C LEU A 30 3.40 12.02 2.92
N LYS A 31 2.29 11.50 3.45
CA LYS A 31 0.93 11.80 2.97
C LYS A 31 0.62 13.29 3.08
N SER A 32 0.85 13.88 4.26
CA SER A 32 0.56 15.28 4.54
C SER A 32 1.46 16.23 3.75
N ASP A 33 2.78 16.04 3.78
CA ASP A 33 3.77 16.93 3.16
C ASP A 33 3.59 17.01 1.63
N ASN A 34 3.09 15.94 1.00
CA ASN A 34 2.88 15.87 -0.45
C ASN A 34 1.41 16.08 -0.87
N GLY A 35 0.50 16.29 0.08
CA GLY A 35 -0.93 16.39 -0.16
C GLY A 35 -1.50 15.18 -0.88
N LEU A 36 -1.09 13.97 -0.46
CA LEU A 36 -1.62 12.71 -0.99
C LEU A 36 -2.99 12.42 -0.37
N GLU A 37 -3.94 12.00 -1.20
CA GLU A 37 -5.25 11.53 -0.74
C GLU A 37 -5.16 10.09 -0.23
N TYR A 38 -4.33 9.27 -0.87
CA TYR A 38 -4.16 7.85 -0.54
C TYR A 38 -2.68 7.48 -0.51
N ILE A 39 -2.30 6.58 0.39
CA ILE A 39 -0.92 6.07 0.48
C ILE A 39 -0.89 4.60 0.87
N ILE A 40 0.02 3.85 0.24
CA ILE A 40 0.39 2.50 0.66
C ILE A 40 1.90 2.39 0.76
N PHE A 41 2.35 1.60 1.74
CA PHE A 41 3.70 1.07 1.81
C PHE A 41 3.71 -0.38 1.35
N ASN A 42 4.66 -0.73 0.49
CA ASN A 42 4.96 -2.09 0.07
C ASN A 42 6.39 -2.42 0.49
N GLY A 43 6.53 -3.14 1.60
CA GLY A 43 7.83 -3.70 1.95
C GLY A 43 7.99 -5.08 1.33
N ILE A 44 9.13 -5.33 0.71
CA ILE A 44 9.40 -6.59 0.01
C ILE A 44 10.52 -7.31 0.76
N ASP A 45 10.23 -8.52 1.24
CA ASP A 45 11.28 -9.41 1.70
C ASP A 45 11.85 -10.19 0.51
N VAL A 46 13.03 -9.78 0.06
CA VAL A 46 13.63 -10.33 -1.16
C VAL A 46 14.15 -11.76 -0.99
N ILE A 47 14.39 -12.20 0.26
CA ILE A 47 14.86 -13.56 0.55
C ILE A 47 13.68 -14.48 0.82
N ALA A 48 12.72 -14.03 1.63
CA ALA A 48 11.54 -14.83 1.95
C ALA A 48 10.49 -14.83 0.82
N GLY A 49 10.60 -13.93 -0.16
CA GLY A 49 9.82 -13.98 -1.40
C GLY A 49 8.39 -13.45 -1.27
N TYR A 50 8.12 -12.55 -0.33
CA TYR A 50 6.78 -12.03 -0.08
C TYR A 50 6.75 -10.49 0.05
N SER A 51 5.57 -9.92 -0.14
CA SER A 51 5.30 -8.49 0.07
C SER A 51 4.50 -8.31 1.36
N LEU A 52 4.75 -7.20 2.04
CA LEU A 52 3.95 -6.71 3.14
C LEU A 52 3.39 -5.35 2.75
N PHE A 53 2.07 -5.27 2.70
CA PHE A 53 1.36 -4.03 2.50
C PHE A 53 0.99 -3.38 3.82
N VAL A 54 1.16 -2.07 3.92
CA VAL A 54 0.76 -1.27 5.07
C VAL A 54 0.06 0.00 4.60
N VAL A 55 -1.06 0.33 5.23
CA VAL A 55 -1.83 1.57 5.07
C VAL A 55 -1.99 2.24 6.43
N ILE A 56 -2.26 3.55 6.45
CA ILE A 56 -2.31 4.35 7.68
C ILE A 56 -3.69 4.94 7.99
N ASP A 57 -4.65 4.85 7.08
CA ASP A 57 -6.00 5.38 7.24
C ASP A 57 -7.02 4.54 6.47
N SER A 58 -8.30 4.69 6.83
CA SER A 58 -9.42 3.96 6.23
C SER A 58 -9.53 4.21 4.73
N ASP A 59 -9.36 5.45 4.29
CA ASP A 59 -9.53 5.82 2.89
C ASP A 59 -8.50 5.10 2.00
N SER A 60 -7.26 5.01 2.48
CA SER A 60 -6.21 4.22 1.84
C SER A 60 -6.49 2.72 1.94
N ALA A 61 -6.99 2.24 3.07
CA ALA A 61 -7.34 0.85 3.24
C ALA A 61 -8.42 0.40 2.24
N ASP A 62 -9.45 1.21 2.05
CA ASP A 62 -10.58 0.92 1.16
C ASP A 62 -10.13 0.84 -0.31
N ILE A 63 -9.43 1.87 -0.81
CA ILE A 63 -8.95 1.87 -2.21
C ILE A 63 -7.98 0.71 -2.47
N PHE A 64 -7.03 0.47 -1.56
CA PHE A 64 -6.03 -0.58 -1.75
C PHE A 64 -6.59 -1.99 -1.50
N SER A 65 -7.68 -2.12 -0.73
CA SER A 65 -8.45 -3.36 -0.64
C SER A 65 -9.00 -3.76 -2.01
N SER A 66 -9.56 -2.80 -2.75
CA SER A 66 -10.04 -3.02 -4.12
C SER A 66 -8.91 -3.23 -5.12
N VAL A 67 -7.89 -2.36 -5.14
CA VAL A 67 -6.77 -2.41 -6.11
C VAL A 67 -5.98 -3.71 -6.01
N LEU A 68 -5.75 -4.20 -4.80
CA LEU A 68 -4.95 -5.40 -4.55
C LEU A 68 -5.79 -6.66 -4.38
N GLU A 69 -7.12 -6.54 -4.44
CA GLU A 69 -8.07 -7.64 -4.23
C GLU A 69 -7.85 -8.33 -2.87
N ILE A 70 -7.60 -7.53 -1.82
CA ILE A 70 -7.37 -7.98 -0.44
C ILE A 70 -8.62 -7.70 0.38
N PRO A 71 -9.50 -8.69 0.64
CA PRO A 71 -10.72 -8.46 1.39
C PRO A 71 -10.41 -8.00 2.81
N ARG A 72 -11.12 -6.96 3.27
CA ARG A 72 -11.00 -6.44 4.66
C ARG A 72 -9.58 -5.97 5.00
N PHE A 73 -8.91 -5.31 4.06
CA PHE A 73 -7.64 -4.66 4.35
C PHE A 73 -7.88 -3.51 5.34
N THR A 74 -7.09 -3.44 6.41
CA THR A 74 -7.30 -2.47 7.50
C THR A 74 -6.03 -1.70 7.83
N TYR A 75 -4.97 -2.42 8.20
CA TYR A 75 -3.68 -1.82 8.56
C TYR A 75 -2.53 -2.46 7.77
N SER A 76 -2.37 -3.77 7.90
CA SER A 76 -1.28 -4.50 7.25
C SER A 76 -1.78 -5.81 6.68
N HIS A 77 -1.18 -6.23 5.56
CA HIS A 77 -1.48 -7.50 4.93
C HIS A 77 -0.21 -8.10 4.35
N GLN A 78 0.11 -9.34 4.74
CA GLN A 78 1.18 -10.11 4.12
C GLN A 78 0.63 -10.77 2.86
N TYR A 79 1.22 -10.46 1.72
CA TYR A 79 0.89 -11.03 0.43
C TYR A 79 1.92 -12.10 0.05
N THR A 80 1.46 -13.29 -0.33
CA THR A 80 2.29 -14.50 -0.44
C THR A 80 3.35 -14.47 -1.54
N SER A 81 3.33 -13.47 -2.41
CA SER A 81 4.33 -13.27 -3.46
C SER A 81 4.86 -11.84 -3.48
N ILE A 82 6.00 -11.64 -4.13
CA ILE A 82 6.54 -10.31 -4.37
C ILE A 82 5.65 -9.59 -5.39
N ILE A 83 5.13 -8.43 -4.98
CA ILE A 83 4.52 -7.46 -5.89
C ILE A 83 5.41 -6.22 -5.90
N MET A 84 5.77 -5.75 -7.09
CA MET A 84 6.54 -4.52 -7.28
C MET A 84 5.62 -3.33 -7.54
N ARG A 85 6.07 -2.11 -7.23
CA ARG A 85 5.35 -0.85 -7.54
C ARG A 85 4.86 -0.78 -8.99
N LYS A 86 5.65 -1.23 -9.96
CA LYS A 86 5.29 -1.26 -11.39
C LYS A 86 4.12 -2.21 -11.72
N GLN A 87 3.79 -3.13 -10.82
CA GLN A 87 2.62 -4.02 -10.92
C GLN A 87 1.42 -3.44 -10.16
N ILE A 88 1.65 -2.67 -9.09
CA ILE A 88 0.59 -1.99 -8.33
C ILE A 88 0.01 -0.83 -9.14
N TRP A 89 0.86 0.01 -9.75
CA TRP A 89 0.41 1.23 -10.41
C TRP A 89 -0.61 1.00 -11.54
N PRO A 90 -0.42 0.03 -12.47
CA PRO A 90 -1.44 -0.26 -13.48
C PRO A 90 -2.79 -0.67 -12.89
N LYS A 91 -2.81 -1.38 -11.76
CA LYS A 91 -4.06 -1.74 -11.05
C LYS A 91 -4.76 -0.51 -10.48
N VAL A 92 -3.98 0.47 -9.98
CA VAL A 92 -4.51 1.76 -9.53
C VAL A 92 -5.12 2.54 -10.69
N GLU A 93 -4.43 2.64 -11.82
CA GLU A 93 -4.93 3.33 -13.01
C GLU A 93 -6.25 2.72 -13.51
N GLU A 94 -6.32 1.40 -13.56
CA GLU A 94 -7.54 0.68 -13.97
C GLU A 94 -8.71 0.93 -13.02
N TYR A 95 -8.48 0.87 -11.71
CA TYR A 95 -9.50 1.18 -10.71
C TYR A 95 -10.06 2.59 -10.90
N LEU A 96 -9.19 3.60 -11.03
CA LEU A 96 -9.63 4.99 -11.23
C LEU A 96 -10.42 5.17 -12.54
N ARG A 97 -10.02 4.46 -13.60
CA ARG A 97 -10.71 4.49 -14.90
C ARG A 97 -12.13 3.93 -14.79
N ILE A 98 -12.31 2.80 -14.10
CA ILE A 98 -13.62 2.17 -13.89
C ILE A 98 -14.51 3.06 -13.03
N SER A 99 -14.01 3.52 -11.87
CA SER A 99 -14.79 4.37 -10.96
C SER A 99 -15.23 5.69 -11.62
N ALA A 100 -14.38 6.27 -12.48
CA ALA A 100 -14.77 7.45 -13.26
C ALA A 100 -15.89 7.17 -14.27
N ALA A 101 -15.91 5.98 -14.86
CA ALA A 101 -16.95 5.57 -15.82
C ALA A 101 -18.30 5.31 -15.14
N GLU A 102 -18.30 4.73 -13.94
CA GLU A 102 -19.51 4.47 -13.15
C GLU A 102 -20.17 5.76 -12.64
N ILE A 103 -19.40 6.80 -12.34
CA ILE A 103 -19.93 8.11 -11.93
C ILE A 103 -20.56 8.85 -13.12
N ALA A 104 -20.07 8.59 -14.33
CA ALA A 104 -20.54 9.25 -15.55
C ALA A 104 -21.77 8.58 -16.20
N SER A 105 -22.15 7.38 -15.74
CA SER A 105 -23.32 6.62 -16.21
C SER A 105 -24.56 6.87 -15.36
#